data_AF-A0A9W4MZ45-F1
#
_entry.id   AF-A0A9W4MZ45-F1
#
_cell.length_a   1.000
_cell.length_b   1.000
_cell.length_c   1.000
_cell.angle_alpha   90.00
_cell.angle_beta   90.00
_cell.angle_gamma   90.00
#
_symmetry.space_group_name_H-M   'P 1'
#
loop_
_entity.id
_entity.type
_entity.pdbx_description
1 polymer ?
#
loop_
_entity_poly.entity_id
_entity_poly.type
_entity_poly.pdbx_seq_one_letter_code
_entity_poly.pdbx_strand_id
1 'polypeptide(L)'
;MPLKSARCFKFWKNAVLGKVFEPADLPSEVINHSFSGSGNLEDPYIVGWVPGDNGNPMNFRDTTKWLINLLGAFSSFTVALVSSAYSGALPQIITHFLVSEEVTLLGVSLFVIGFAVGPLV
;
A
#
# COMPACT_ATOMS: atom_id res chain seq x y z
N MET A 1 -20.35 -12.40 -24.86
CA MET A 1 -19.93 -11.15 -24.20
C MET A 1 -18.86 -11.44 -23.11
N PRO A 2 -17.54 -11.54 -23.43
CA PRO A 2 -16.50 -11.70 -22.39
C PRO A 2 -15.19 -10.90 -22.66
N LEU A 3 -15.23 -9.63 -23.08
CA LEU A 3 -13.99 -8.89 -23.47
C LEU A 3 -13.58 -7.73 -22.54
N LYS A 4 -14.39 -7.33 -21.56
CA LYS A 4 -14.04 -6.24 -20.63
C LYS A 4 -13.28 -6.72 -19.38
N SER A 5 -13.64 -7.89 -18.85
CA SER A 5 -13.01 -8.45 -17.64
C SER A 5 -11.50 -8.71 -17.81
N ALA A 6 -11.10 -9.28 -18.95
CA ALA A 6 -9.70 -9.58 -19.24
C ALA A 6 -8.80 -8.34 -19.34
N ARG A 7 -9.35 -7.19 -19.77
CA ARG A 7 -8.60 -5.93 -19.89
C ARG A 7 -8.40 -5.26 -18.53
N CYS A 8 -9.41 -5.36 -17.65
CA CYS A 8 -9.34 -4.88 -16.27
C CYS A 8 -8.30 -5.68 -15.45
N PHE A 9 -8.33 -7.02 -15.57
CA PHE A 9 -7.37 -7.88 -14.89
C PHE A 9 -5.93 -7.68 -15.39
N LYS A 10 -5.75 -7.48 -16.70
CA LYS A 10 -4.44 -7.18 -17.31
C LYS A 10 -3.93 -5.77 -16.95
N PHE A 11 -4.83 -4.81 -16.78
CA PHE A 11 -4.49 -3.48 -16.24
C PHE A 11 -4.04 -3.57 -14.78
N TRP A 12 -4.75 -4.33 -13.94
CA TRP A 12 -4.36 -4.49 -12.53
C TRP A 12 -3.03 -5.24 -12.37
N LYS A 13 -2.81 -6.28 -13.19
CA LYS A 13 -1.54 -7.02 -13.24
C LYS A 13 -0.36 -6.14 -13.68
N ASN A 14 -0.53 -5.26 -14.67
CA ASN A 14 0.59 -4.51 -15.27
C ASN A 14 0.79 -3.11 -14.67
N ALA A 15 -0.26 -2.46 -14.19
CA ALA A 15 -0.19 -1.07 -13.70
C ALA A 15 0.08 -0.98 -12.19
N VAL A 16 -0.35 -1.99 -11.42
CA VAL A 16 -0.27 -1.97 -9.96
C VAL A 16 0.61 -3.10 -9.44
N LEU A 17 0.33 -4.35 -9.83
CA LEU A 17 1.09 -5.49 -9.34
C LEU A 17 2.50 -5.57 -9.94
N GLY A 18 2.65 -5.37 -11.25
CA GLY A 18 3.95 -5.48 -11.93
C GLY A 18 4.99 -4.51 -11.36
N LYS A 19 4.62 -3.25 -11.10
CA LYS A 19 5.52 -2.24 -10.54
C LYS A 19 5.91 -2.47 -9.07
N VAL A 20 5.12 -3.24 -8.31
CA VAL A 20 5.32 -3.49 -6.87
C VAL A 20 6.06 -4.81 -6.62
N PHE A 21 5.90 -5.80 -7.51
CA PHE A 21 6.48 -7.14 -7.38
C PHE A 21 7.61 -7.42 -8.39
N GLU A 22 8.00 -6.45 -9.24
CA GLU A 22 9.21 -6.57 -10.04
C GLU A 22 10.39 -6.70 -9.06
N PRO A 23 11.27 -7.72 -9.18
CA PRO A 23 12.54 -7.72 -8.46
C PRO A 23 13.26 -6.38 -8.74
N ALA A 24 14.00 -5.88 -7.76
CA ALA A 24 14.76 -4.64 -7.85
C ALA A 24 15.95 -4.76 -8.82
N ASP A 25 15.69 -5.20 -10.06
CA ASP A 25 16.61 -5.20 -11.16
C ASP A 25 16.80 -3.73 -11.55
N LEU A 26 17.89 -3.15 -11.05
CA LEU A 26 18.30 -1.82 -11.42
C LEU A 26 18.52 -1.82 -12.95
N PRO A 27 17.87 -0.90 -13.69
CA PRO A 27 18.09 -0.82 -15.12
C PRO A 27 19.59 -0.58 -15.37
N SER A 28 20.14 -1.19 -16.42
CA SER A 28 21.57 -1.13 -16.75
C SER A 28 22.08 0.31 -16.91
N GLU A 29 21.19 1.25 -17.19
CA GLU A 29 21.44 2.68 -17.23
C GLU A 29 21.81 3.26 -15.85
N VAL A 30 21.17 2.80 -14.77
CA VAL A 30 21.48 3.20 -13.38
C VAL A 30 22.79 2.60 -12.91
N ILE A 31 23.08 1.35 -13.31
CA ILE A 31 24.33 0.66 -12.96
C ILE A 31 25.55 1.34 -13.59
N ASN A 32 25.41 1.83 -14.83
CA ASN A 32 26.49 2.49 -15.56
C ASN A 32 26.58 4.00 -15.29
N HIS A 33 25.67 4.57 -14.50
CA HIS A 33 25.66 5.99 -14.21
C HIS A 33 26.65 6.35 -13.09
N SER A 34 27.51 7.34 -13.33
CA SER A 34 28.39 7.89 -12.30
C SER A 34 27.60 8.83 -11.40
N PHE A 35 27.34 8.43 -10.16
CA PHE A 35 26.73 9.29 -9.15
C PHE A 35 27.72 10.36 -8.69
N SER A 36 27.21 11.55 -8.35
CA SER A 36 28.02 12.60 -7.74
C SER A 36 28.46 12.16 -6.34
N GLY A 37 29.75 12.31 -6.05
CA GLY A 37 30.36 11.87 -4.82
C GLY A 37 31.49 10.88 -5.09
N SER A 38 32.60 11.01 -4.38
CA SER A 38 33.77 10.13 -4.47
C SER A 38 33.73 8.97 -3.46
N GLY A 39 32.64 8.86 -2.68
CA GLY A 39 32.43 7.78 -1.72
C GLY A 39 33.28 7.91 -0.46
N ASN A 40 33.81 9.10 -0.19
CA ASN A 40 34.59 9.39 1.00
C ASN A 40 33.72 10.02 2.11
N LEU A 41 34.24 10.15 3.32
CA LEU A 41 33.48 10.70 4.47
C LEU A 41 33.10 12.18 4.31
N GLU A 42 33.83 12.94 3.49
CA GLU A 42 33.56 14.36 3.23
C GLU A 42 32.70 14.61 1.98
N ASP A 43 32.62 13.62 1.08
CA ASP A 43 31.90 13.65 -0.20
C ASP A 43 31.28 12.26 -0.51
N PRO A 44 30.18 11.92 0.18
CA PRO A 44 29.49 10.64 0.00
C PRO A 44 28.73 10.56 -1.32
N TYR A 45 28.48 9.34 -1.81
CA TYR A 45 27.65 9.14 -2.99
C TYR A 45 26.22 9.68 -2.77
N ILE A 46 25.83 10.65 -3.60
CA ILE A 46 24.47 11.18 -3.62
C ILE A 46 23.62 10.20 -4.43
N VAL A 47 22.90 9.34 -3.72
CA VAL A 47 21.94 8.42 -4.34
C VAL A 47 20.73 9.22 -4.82
N GLY A 48 20.53 9.25 -6.13
CA GLY A 48 19.44 9.97 -6.78
C GLY A 48 18.93 9.20 -7.99
N TRP A 49 17.82 9.67 -8.55
CA TRP A 49 17.24 9.08 -9.76
C TRP A 49 17.97 9.59 -11.01
N VAL A 50 18.31 8.67 -11.92
CA VAL A 50 18.92 9.03 -13.21
C VAL A 50 17.85 9.68 -14.12
N PRO A 51 18.21 10.66 -14.96
CA PRO A 51 17.26 11.27 -15.89
C PRO A 51 16.65 10.20 -16.82
N GLY A 52 15.33 10.04 -16.80
CA GLY A 52 14.62 9.05 -17.63
C GLY A 52 14.38 7.69 -16.98
N ASP A 53 14.75 7.50 -15.71
CA ASP A 53 14.52 6.23 -15.01
C ASP A 53 13.02 5.90 -14.90
N ASN A 54 12.64 4.73 -15.42
CA ASN A 54 11.29 4.16 -15.35
C ASN A 54 10.89 3.73 -13.93
N GLY A 55 11.86 3.59 -13.03
CA GLY A 55 11.70 3.36 -11.60
C GLY A 55 11.36 4.63 -10.82
N ASN A 56 11.62 5.83 -11.36
CA ASN A 56 11.32 7.08 -10.67
C ASN A 56 9.79 7.30 -10.56
N PRO A 57 9.22 7.36 -9.33
CA PRO A 57 7.78 7.58 -9.14
C PRO A 57 7.26 8.90 -9.74
N MET A 58 8.14 9.89 -9.92
CA MET A 58 7.80 11.17 -10.53
C MET A 58 7.49 11.04 -12.03
N ASN A 59 8.09 10.06 -12.71
CA ASN A 59 7.87 9.77 -14.13
C ASN A 59 6.60 8.94 -14.39
N PHE A 60 5.86 8.54 -13.35
CA PHE A 60 4.64 7.77 -13.54
C PHE A 60 3.53 8.63 -14.17
N ARG A 61 2.67 7.98 -14.97
CA ARG A 61 1.47 8.64 -15.52
C ARG A 61 0.56 9.09 -14.38
N ASP A 62 -0.05 10.26 -14.52
CA ASP A 62 -0.89 10.85 -13.47
C ASP A 62 -2.03 9.93 -13.03
N THR A 63 -2.60 9.16 -13.95
CA THR A 63 -3.63 8.15 -13.63
C THR A 63 -3.12 7.06 -12.69
N THR A 64 -1.86 6.65 -12.82
CA THR A 64 -1.24 5.64 -11.94
C THR A 64 -1.00 6.23 -10.55
N LYS A 65 -0.53 7.48 -10.47
CA LYS A 65 -0.34 8.20 -9.21
C LYS A 65 -1.66 8.34 -8.44
N TRP A 66 -2.71 8.79 -9.11
CA TRP A 66 -4.05 8.91 -8.52
C TRP A 66 -4.62 7.57 -8.09
N LEU A 67 -4.41 6.50 -8.86
CA LEU A 67 -4.91 5.18 -8.51
C LEU A 67 -4.20 4.59 -7.28
N ILE A 68 -2.88 4.75 -7.18
CA ILE A 68 -2.12 4.36 -5.97
C ILE A 68 -2.64 5.12 -4.75
N ASN A 69 -2.83 6.44 -4.88
CA ASN A 69 -3.36 7.26 -3.81
C ASN A 69 -4.78 6.83 -3.39
N LEU A 70 -5.66 6.54 -4.36
CA LEU A 70 -7.02 6.07 -4.10
C LEU A 70 -7.04 4.70 -3.41
N LEU A 71 -6.13 3.79 -3.78
CA LEU A 71 -6.01 2.49 -3.12
C LEU A 71 -5.60 2.65 -1.64
N GLY A 72 -4.63 3.52 -1.36
CA GLY A 72 -4.24 3.86 0.01
C GLY A 72 -5.40 4.49 0.79
N ALA A 73 -6.06 5.49 0.21
CA ALA A 73 -7.20 6.17 0.82
C ALA A 73 -8.36 5.20 1.08
N PHE A 74 -8.68 4.29 0.15
CA PHE A 74 -9.74 3.31 0.29
C PHE A 74 -9.44 2.26 1.38
N SER A 75 -8.17 1.89 1.53
CA SER A 75 -7.73 0.99 2.59
C SER A 75 -7.94 1.63 3.96
N SER A 76 -7.48 2.88 4.15
CA SER A 76 -7.72 3.64 5.38
C SER A 76 -9.20 3.90 5.63
N PHE A 77 -9.97 4.17 4.58
CA PHE A 77 -11.42 4.33 4.67
C PHE A 77 -12.11 3.06 5.16
N THR A 78 -11.72 1.89 4.64
CA THR A 78 -12.28 0.60 5.05
C THR A 78 -12.00 0.33 6.53
N VAL A 79 -10.79 0.60 7.00
CA VAL A 79 -10.42 0.45 8.42
C VAL A 79 -11.29 1.34 9.31
N ALA A 80 -11.46 2.62 8.94
CA ALA A 80 -12.31 3.54 9.69
C ALA A 80 -13.78 3.12 9.65
N LEU A 81 -14.28 2.66 8.50
CA LEU A 81 -15.66 2.22 8.31
C LEU A 81 -15.98 0.99 9.16
N VAL A 82 -15.11 -0.03 9.16
CA VAL A 82 -15.29 -1.26 9.95
C VAL A 82 -15.33 -0.95 11.44
N SER A 83 -14.44 -0.08 11.93
CA SER A 83 -14.42 0.34 13.33
C SER A 83 -15.73 1.01 13.74
N SER A 84 -16.20 1.98 12.94
CA SER A 84 -17.47 2.68 13.20
C SER A 84 -18.69 1.75 13.14
N ALA A 85 -18.73 0.86 12.13
CA ALA A 85 -19.82 -0.10 11.97
C ALA A 85 -19.90 -1.08 13.15
N TYR A 86 -18.74 -1.55 13.65
CA TYR A 86 -18.69 -2.43 14.82
C TYR A 86 -19.19 -1.72 16.08
N SER A 87 -18.70 -0.51 16.35
CA SER A 87 -19.15 0.29 17.50
C SER A 87 -20.66 0.58 17.47
N GLY A 88 -21.23 0.84 16.29
CA GLY A 88 -22.67 1.04 16.13
C GLY A 88 -23.52 -0.21 16.37
N ALA A 89 -22.93 -1.41 16.27
CA ALA A 89 -23.59 -2.69 16.46
C ALA A 89 -23.44 -3.27 17.89
N LEU A 90 -22.70 -2.60 18.78
CA LEU A 90 -22.42 -3.10 20.14
C LEU A 90 -23.70 -3.49 20.92
N PRO A 91 -24.77 -2.67 20.97
CA PRO A 91 -25.96 -3.03 21.74
C PRO A 91 -26.65 -4.29 21.21
N GLN A 92 -26.67 -4.48 19.88
CA GLN A 92 -27.27 -5.64 19.23
C GLN A 92 -26.44 -6.90 19.47
N ILE A 93 -25.11 -6.80 19.47
CA ILE A 93 -24.22 -7.94 19.74
C ILE A 93 -24.38 -8.41 21.20
N ILE A 94 -24.40 -7.48 22.16
CA ILE A 94 -24.57 -7.79 23.59
C ILE A 94 -25.90 -8.51 23.83
N THR A 95 -26.99 -7.99 23.25
CA THR A 95 -28.33 -8.57 23.43
C THR A 95 -28.50 -9.91 22.73
N HIS A 96 -27.90 -10.10 21.54
CA HIS A 96 -28.00 -11.34 20.78
C HIS A 96 -27.16 -12.47 21.38
N PHE A 97 -25.94 -12.19 21.83
CA PHE A 97 -25.01 -13.19 22.34
C PHE A 97 -25.01 -13.31 23.87
N LEU A 98 -25.75 -12.45 24.59
CA LEU A 98 -25.83 -12.42 26.06
C LEU A 98 -24.44 -12.37 26.72
N VAL A 99 -23.52 -11.63 26.10
CA VAL A 99 -22.13 -11.44 26.55
C VAL A 99 -21.96 -10.08 27.25
N SER A 100 -20.93 -9.93 28.07
CA SER A 100 -20.63 -8.65 28.71
C SER A 100 -20.11 -7.61 27.71
N GLU A 101 -20.20 -6.35 28.10
CA GLU A 101 -19.69 -5.23 27.31
C GLU A 101 -18.17 -5.33 27.10
N GLU A 102 -17.41 -5.77 28.11
CA GLU A 102 -15.94 -5.89 28.00
C GLU A 102 -15.53 -6.91 26.93
N VAL A 103 -16.24 -8.05 26.84
CA VAL A 103 -15.96 -9.08 25.82
C VAL A 103 -16.27 -8.56 24.42
N THR A 104 -17.32 -7.74 24.28
CA THR A 104 -17.69 -7.16 22.99
C THR A 104 -16.69 -6.10 22.54
N LEU A 105 -16.18 -5.27 23.46
CA LEU A 105 -15.12 -4.28 23.24
C LEU A 105 -13.78 -4.93 22.86
N LEU A 106 -13.48 -6.11 23.41
CA LEU A 106 -12.27 -6.87 23.08
C LEU A 106 -12.11 -7.07 21.56
N GLY A 107 -13.22 -7.25 20.82
CA GLY A 107 -13.20 -7.37 19.36
C GLY A 107 -12.62 -6.14 18.65
N VAL A 108 -12.91 -4.93 19.15
CA VAL A 108 -12.32 -3.68 18.62
C VAL A 108 -10.83 -3.60 18.95
N SER A 109 -10.45 -3.95 20.18
CA SER A 109 -9.05 -3.95 20.59
C SER A 109 -8.20 -4.94 19.78
N LEU A 110 -8.71 -6.15 19.55
CA LEU A 110 -8.05 -7.15 18.72
C LEU A 110 -7.92 -6.72 17.25
N PHE A 111 -8.91 -6.00 16.72
CA PHE A 111 -8.82 -5.40 15.39
C PHE A 111 -7.66 -4.39 15.27
N VAL A 112 -7.48 -3.53 16.27
CA VAL A 112 -6.36 -2.58 16.31
C VAL A 112 -5.00 -3.29 16.44
N ILE A 113 -4.93 -4.36 17.25
CA ILE A 113 -3.73 -5.18 17.37
C ILE A 113 -3.38 -5.83 16.03
N GLY A 114 -4.37 -6.35 15.29
CA GLY A 114 -4.15 -6.88 13.95
C GLY A 114 -3.57 -5.84 12.99
N PHE A 115 -4.01 -4.58 13.08
CA PHE A 115 -3.44 -3.49 12.29
C PHE A 115 -1.98 -3.17 12.69
N ALA A 116 -1.64 -3.25 13.98
CA ALA A 116 -0.28 -3.03 14.46
C ALA A 116 0.69 -4.16 14.07
N VAL A 117 0.22 -5.41 14.07
CA VAL A 117 1.03 -6.59 13.71
C VAL A 117 1.18 -6.76 12.20
N GLY A 118 0.22 -6.29 11.41
CA GLY A 118 0.21 -6.46 9.94
C GLY A 118 1.51 -6.07 9.23
N PRO A 119 2.11 -4.89 9.47
CA PRO A 119 3.37 -4.48 8.83
C PRO A 119 4.63 -5.18 9.36
N LEU A 120 4.51 -5.95 10.45
CA LEU A 120 5.64 -6.62 11.09
C LEU A 120 5.99 -7.96 10.43
N VAL A 121 5.15 -8.42 9.50
CA VAL A 121 5.26 -9.68 8.74
C VAL A 121 5.43 -9.39 7.26
#